data_AF-A0A933Z1B9-F1
#
_entry.id   AF-A0A933Z1B9-F1
#
_cell.length_a   1.000
_cell.length_b   1.000
_cell.length_c   1.000
_cell.angle_alpha   90.00
_cell.angle_beta   90.00
_cell.angle_gamma   90.00
#
_symmetry.space_group_name_H-M   'P 1'
#
loop_
_entity.id
_entity.type
_entity.pdbx_description
1 polymer ?
#
loop_
_entity_poly.entity_id
_entity_poly.type
_entity_poly.pdbx_seq_one_letter_code
_entity_poly.pdbx_strand_id
1 'polypeptide(L)'
;MSEEQKIMSMQQEGRTFDPPKGVQQSAYVKSMAEYEALYKRADEDPEGFWADRSRELITWDKPFTKVLEADMATPSIKWFGDGKLNVSANCLDRHLTDGRRNKAAIIWQGEPEDDVKVYTYQMLHSEVCRCANLLKKLGVGRGDRVALYLPMIPELAIAML
;
A
#
# COMPACT_ATOMS: atom_id res chain seq x y z
N MET A 1 3.96 45.64 1.01
CA MET A 1 4.71 44.70 0.16
C MET A 1 3.70 44.14 -0.83
N SER A 2 3.80 44.53 -2.10
CA SER A 2 2.78 44.21 -3.11
C SER A 2 2.75 42.72 -3.38
N GLU A 3 1.56 42.12 -3.33
CA GLU A 3 1.32 40.80 -3.89
C GLU A 3 1.58 40.88 -5.40
N GLU A 4 2.66 40.25 -5.86
CA GLU A 4 2.83 39.96 -7.28
C GLU A 4 1.76 38.95 -7.71
N GLN A 5 0.62 39.46 -8.16
CA GLN A 5 -0.32 38.68 -8.96
C GLN A 5 0.36 38.36 -10.29
N LYS A 6 1.05 37.22 -10.35
CA LYS A 6 1.49 36.62 -11.62
C LYS A 6 0.25 36.47 -12.50
N ILE A 7 0.21 37.19 -13.62
CA ILE A 7 -0.84 37.10 -14.62
C ILE A 7 -0.82 35.67 -15.17
N MET A 8 -1.66 34.80 -14.62
CA MET A 8 -1.95 33.50 -15.21
C MET A 8 -3.16 33.66 -16.12
N SER A 9 -2.94 33.56 -17.43
CA SER A 9 -4.00 33.49 -18.44
C SER A 9 -4.69 32.12 -18.41
N MET A 10 -5.27 31.77 -17.27
CA MET A 10 -6.11 30.60 -17.07
C MET A 10 -7.45 31.11 -16.55
N GLN A 11 -8.57 30.66 -17.11
CA GLN A 11 -9.87 30.89 -16.49
C GLN A 11 -9.80 30.39 -15.05
N GLN A 12 -9.96 31.30 -14.08
CA GLN A 12 -10.07 30.93 -12.67
C GLN A 12 -11.45 30.33 -12.45
N GLU A 13 -11.53 29.01 -12.57
CA GLU A 13 -12.73 28.24 -12.23
C GLU A 13 -12.81 28.10 -10.70
N GLY A 14 -13.73 28.84 -10.09
CA GLY A 14 -13.91 28.90 -8.62
C GLY A 14 -14.98 27.96 -8.07
N ARG A 15 -15.60 27.12 -8.92
CA ARG A 15 -16.60 26.14 -8.46
C ARG A 15 -15.96 25.08 -7.57
N THR A 16 -16.53 24.89 -6.39
CA THR A 16 -16.23 23.75 -5.52
C THR A 16 -17.33 22.69 -5.66
N PHE A 17 -16.95 21.43 -5.50
CA PHE A 17 -17.86 20.29 -5.56
C PHE A 17 -17.72 19.49 -4.27
N ASP A 18 -18.73 19.58 -3.41
CA ASP A 18 -18.74 18.83 -2.17
C ASP A 18 -18.98 17.34 -2.44
N PRO A 19 -18.33 16.43 -1.69
CA PRO A 19 -18.59 15.00 -1.81
C PRO A 19 -20.07 14.70 -1.52
N PRO A 20 -20.72 13.80 -2.26
CA PRO A 20 -22.10 13.41 -1.97
C PRO A 20 -22.26 12.90 -0.53
N LYS A 21 -23.37 13.26 0.14
CA LYS A 21 -23.60 12.93 1.56
C LYS A 21 -23.45 11.43 1.88
N GLY A 22 -23.86 10.55 0.97
CA GLY A 22 -23.70 9.10 1.15
C GLY A 22 -22.24 8.67 1.23
N VAL A 23 -21.37 9.25 0.39
CA VAL A 23 -19.93 8.97 0.39
C VAL A 23 -19.27 9.49 1.66
N GLN A 24 -19.66 10.69 2.12
CA GLN A 24 -19.12 11.28 3.35
C GLN A 24 -19.32 10.38 4.57
N GLN A 25 -20.46 9.69 4.68
CA GLN A 25 -20.79 8.85 5.84
C GLN A 25 -19.97 7.56 5.89
N SER A 26 -19.64 6.98 4.74
CA SER A 26 -18.87 5.74 4.61
C SER A 26 -17.35 5.96 4.47
N ALA A 27 -16.90 7.20 4.34
CA ALA A 27 -15.49 7.52 4.15
C ALA A 27 -14.69 7.30 5.45
N TYR A 28 -13.39 7.00 5.29
CA TYR A 28 -12.44 6.93 6.40
C TYR A 28 -12.12 8.30 7.00
N VAL A 29 -12.31 9.37 6.22
CA VAL A 29 -12.22 10.77 6.65
C VAL A 29 -13.48 11.47 6.16
N LYS A 30 -14.32 11.92 7.09
CA LYS A 30 -15.72 12.28 6.79
C LYS A 30 -15.92 13.76 6.52
N SER A 31 -14.95 14.60 6.90
CA SER A 31 -15.05 16.05 6.77
C SER A 31 -13.68 16.70 6.62
N MET A 32 -13.66 17.95 6.16
CA MET A 32 -12.44 18.77 6.11
C MET A 32 -11.86 19.00 7.50
N ALA A 33 -12.69 19.19 8.53
CA ALA A 33 -12.22 19.36 9.90
C ALA A 33 -11.48 18.10 10.42
N GLU A 34 -11.98 16.91 10.09
CA GLU A 34 -11.31 15.65 10.44
C GLU A 34 -10.00 15.48 9.68
N TYR A 35 -9.98 15.81 8.39
CA TYR A 35 -8.77 15.84 7.58
C TYR A 35 -7.71 16.79 8.18
N GLU A 36 -8.08 18.03 8.49
CA GLU A 36 -7.20 19.04 9.07
C GLU A 36 -6.64 18.59 10.42
N ALA A 37 -7.47 17.96 11.26
CA ALA A 37 -7.01 17.41 12.53
C ALA A 37 -5.99 16.27 12.35
N LEU A 38 -6.24 15.35 11.40
CA LEU A 38 -5.30 14.27 11.07
C LEU A 38 -3.99 14.81 10.50
N TYR A 39 -4.08 15.79 9.59
CA TYR A 39 -2.93 16.44 8.99
C TYR A 39 -2.10 17.17 10.05
N LYS A 40 -2.75 17.97 10.90
CA LYS A 40 -2.10 18.67 12.00
C LYS A 40 -1.38 17.72 12.94
N ARG A 41 -2.01 16.58 13.30
CA ARG A 41 -1.36 15.57 14.13
C ARG A 41 -0.12 14.98 13.46
N ALA A 42 -0.18 14.68 12.16
CA ALA A 42 0.95 14.13 11.42
C ALA A 42 2.12 15.14 11.28
N ASP A 43 1.82 16.44 11.28
CA ASP A 43 2.82 17.51 11.25
C ASP A 43 3.44 17.77 12.63
N GLU A 44 2.62 17.81 13.68
CA GLU A 44 3.08 18.10 15.06
C GLU A 44 3.81 16.91 15.71
N ASP A 45 3.40 15.67 15.42
CA ASP A 45 4.02 14.43 15.93
C ASP A 45 4.10 13.36 14.84
N PRO A 46 5.05 13.49 13.89
CA PRO A 46 5.17 12.57 12.77
C PRO A 46 5.52 11.15 13.21
N GLU A 47 6.42 10.99 14.18
CA GLU A 47 6.82 9.67 14.66
C GLU A 47 5.68 8.95 15.38
N GLY A 48 4.96 9.63 16.29
CA GLY A 48 3.81 9.03 16.97
C GLY A 48 2.68 8.71 16.01
N PHE A 49 2.36 9.61 15.08
CA PHE A 49 1.34 9.37 14.05
C PHE A 49 1.65 8.13 13.20
N TRP A 50 2.87 8.05 12.64
CA TRP A 50 3.24 6.94 11.76
C TRP A 50 3.47 5.64 12.53
N ALA A 51 3.88 5.69 13.81
CA ALA A 51 3.95 4.51 14.65
C ALA A 51 2.56 3.88 14.84
N ASP A 52 1.55 4.70 15.15
CA ASP A 52 0.18 4.23 15.34
C ASP A 52 -0.40 3.64 14.05
N ARG A 53 -0.27 4.36 12.92
CA ARG A 53 -0.73 3.88 11.61
C ARG A 53 -0.06 2.57 11.21
N SER A 54 1.25 2.45 11.46
CA SER A 54 2.00 1.24 11.14
C SER A 54 1.53 0.04 11.97
N ARG A 55 1.28 0.23 13.28
CA ARG A 55 0.76 -0.83 14.16
C ARG A 55 -0.69 -1.21 13.85
N GLU A 56 -1.50 -0.25 13.37
CA GLU A 56 -2.89 -0.47 12.97
C GLU A 56 -2.99 -1.27 11.67
N LEU A 57 -2.18 -0.93 10.66
CA LEU A 57 -2.38 -1.37 9.28
C LEU A 57 -1.46 -2.53 8.88
N ILE A 58 -0.31 -2.68 9.52
CA ILE A 58 0.74 -3.63 9.14
C ILE A 58 0.98 -4.65 10.25
N THR A 59 1.08 -5.91 9.84
CA THR A 59 1.49 -7.01 10.72
C THR A 59 3.02 -7.13 10.69
N TRP A 60 3.63 -6.95 11.85
CA TRP A 60 5.08 -7.02 12.04
C TRP A 60 5.47 -8.36 12.65
N ASP A 61 6.46 -9.03 12.07
CA ASP A 61 7.06 -10.25 12.63
C ASP A 61 7.93 -9.91 13.85
N LYS A 62 8.66 -8.80 13.74
CA LYS A 62 9.38 -8.16 14.85
C LYS A 62 8.91 -6.71 14.95
N PRO A 63 8.27 -6.30 16.04
CA PRO A 63 7.91 -4.89 16.26
C PRO A 63 9.13 -3.97 16.17
N PHE A 64 8.92 -2.77 15.66
CA PHE A 64 9.92 -1.70 15.64
C PHE A 64 9.91 -0.93 16.97
N THR A 65 11.07 -0.39 17.34
CA THR A 65 11.23 0.55 18.45
C THR A 65 11.58 1.96 17.97
N LYS A 66 12.15 2.08 16.78
CA LYS A 66 12.49 3.36 16.15
C LYS A 66 11.57 3.63 14.97
N VAL A 67 10.97 4.81 14.90
CA VAL A 67 10.03 5.15 13.82
C VAL A 67 10.76 5.79 12.65
N LEU A 68 11.50 6.87 12.90
CA LEU A 68 12.23 7.60 11.88
C LEU A 68 13.66 7.91 12.33
N GLU A 69 14.63 7.49 11.53
CA GLU A 69 16.03 7.93 11.64
C GLU A 69 16.40 8.61 10.31
N ALA A 70 16.45 9.94 10.31
CA ALA A 70 16.70 10.73 9.11
C ALA A 70 17.91 11.65 9.28
N ASP A 71 18.86 11.55 8.36
CA ASP A 71 19.97 12.47 8.18
C ASP A 71 20.00 12.96 6.74
N MET A 72 19.61 14.22 6.55
CA MET A 72 19.55 14.86 5.24
C MET A 72 20.93 15.29 4.72
N ALA A 73 21.97 15.32 5.57
CA ALA A 73 23.34 15.60 5.14
C ALA A 73 23.98 14.39 4.47
N THR A 74 23.63 13.17 4.90
CA THR A 74 24.11 11.90 4.31
C THR A 74 23.06 11.17 3.46
N PRO A 75 22.06 11.90 2.91
CA PRO A 75 20.74 11.40 2.48
C PRO A 75 20.30 10.03 3.02
N SER A 76 20.46 9.80 4.33
CA SER A 76 20.16 8.53 4.98
C SER A 76 18.82 8.63 5.69
N ILE A 77 17.80 7.95 5.16
CA ILE A 77 16.45 7.94 5.74
C ILE A 77 16.03 6.50 5.99
N LYS A 78 15.72 6.18 7.25
CA LYS A 78 15.24 4.86 7.67
C LYS A 78 13.93 5.01 8.42
N TRP A 79 12.90 4.33 7.92
CA TRP A 79 11.64 4.16 8.62
C TRP A 79 11.58 2.76 9.22
N PHE A 80 11.18 2.66 10.50
CA PHE A 80 10.97 1.39 11.20
C PHE A 80 12.20 0.47 11.16
N GLY A 81 13.41 1.04 11.24
CA GLY A 81 14.66 0.40 10.83
C GLY A 81 15.05 -0.88 11.59
N ASP A 82 14.50 -1.09 12.79
CA ASP A 82 14.74 -2.28 13.60
C ASP A 82 13.58 -3.30 13.58
N GLY A 83 12.49 -2.96 12.90
CA GLY A 83 11.34 -3.82 12.66
C GLY A 83 11.60 -4.86 11.57
N LYS A 84 10.84 -5.95 11.59
CA LYS A 84 10.86 -6.97 10.52
C LYS A 84 9.44 -7.32 10.12
N LEU A 85 9.23 -7.44 8.81
CA LEU A 85 7.98 -7.91 8.22
C LEU A 85 8.27 -8.65 6.92
N ASN A 86 7.29 -9.39 6.44
CA ASN A 86 7.24 -9.92 5.09
C ASN A 86 6.04 -9.31 4.34
N VAL A 87 6.28 -8.79 3.13
CA VAL A 87 5.25 -8.14 2.31
C VAL A 87 4.20 -9.15 1.86
N SER A 88 4.63 -10.32 1.38
CA SER A 88 3.74 -11.43 0.98
C SER A 88 2.83 -11.86 2.12
N ALA A 89 3.36 -11.99 3.34
CA ALA A 89 2.58 -12.33 4.53
C ALA A 89 1.51 -11.29 4.89
N ASN A 90 1.82 -10.00 4.70
CA ASN A 90 0.84 -8.92 4.86
C ASN A 90 -0.19 -8.87 3.72
N CYS A 91 0.20 -9.26 2.52
CA CYS A 91 -0.70 -9.27 1.36
C CYS A 91 -1.56 -10.53 1.28
N LEU A 92 -1.15 -11.66 1.87
CA LEU A 92 -1.76 -12.98 1.67
C LEU A 92 -2.01 -13.71 2.99
N ASP A 93 -0.95 -14.11 3.70
CA ASP A 93 -1.03 -15.09 4.80
C ASP A 93 -1.95 -14.62 5.93
N ARG A 94 -1.89 -13.34 6.31
CA ARG A 94 -2.79 -12.78 7.35
C ARG A 94 -4.27 -12.88 6.98
N HIS A 95 -4.59 -12.91 5.68
CA HIS A 95 -5.96 -12.99 5.17
C HIS A 95 -6.50 -14.44 5.11
N LEU A 96 -5.63 -15.43 5.32
CA LEU A 96 -6.05 -16.82 5.41
C LEU A 96 -6.71 -17.16 6.75
N THR A 97 -6.38 -16.40 7.80
CA THR A 97 -6.86 -16.62 9.17
C THR A 97 -7.87 -15.57 9.64
N ASP A 98 -7.97 -14.42 8.99
CA ASP A 98 -8.89 -13.32 9.34
C ASP A 98 -10.33 -13.50 8.81
N GLY A 99 -10.66 -14.69 8.30
CA GLY A 99 -11.96 -15.00 7.69
C GLY A 99 -12.10 -14.62 6.21
N ARG A 100 -11.07 -14.02 5.58
CA ARG A 100 -11.08 -13.67 4.15
C ARG A 100 -10.50 -14.75 3.24
N ARG A 101 -10.19 -15.94 3.76
CA ARG A 101 -9.60 -17.06 3.03
C ARG A 101 -10.22 -17.31 1.64
N ASN A 102 -11.55 -17.32 1.57
CA ASN A 102 -12.33 -17.58 0.35
C ASN A 102 -12.80 -16.29 -0.35
N LYS A 103 -12.42 -15.11 0.16
CA LYS A 103 -12.71 -13.83 -0.49
C LYS A 103 -11.84 -13.70 -1.74
N ALA A 104 -12.41 -13.18 -2.83
CA ALA A 104 -11.65 -12.81 -4.01
C ALA A 104 -10.55 -11.79 -3.64
N ALA A 105 -9.29 -12.16 -3.92
CA ALA A 105 -8.11 -11.34 -3.77
C ALA A 105 -7.74 -10.64 -5.09
N ILE A 106 -7.78 -11.40 -6.19
CA ILE A 106 -7.62 -10.87 -7.55
C ILE A 106 -8.84 -11.27 -8.37
N ILE A 107 -9.47 -10.28 -8.98
CA ILE A 107 -10.44 -10.45 -10.06
C ILE A 107 -9.74 -9.90 -11.30
N TRP A 108 -9.35 -10.78 -12.20
CA TRP A 108 -8.64 -10.44 -13.41
C TRP A 108 -9.57 -10.59 -14.61
N GLN A 109 -9.61 -9.54 -15.42
CA GLN A 109 -10.33 -9.48 -16.68
C GLN A 109 -9.29 -9.49 -17.80
N GLY A 110 -9.33 -10.54 -18.62
CA GLY A 110 -8.55 -10.64 -19.85
C GLY A 110 -9.12 -9.77 -20.97
N GLU A 111 -8.41 -9.76 -22.10
CA GLU A 111 -8.83 -9.03 -23.30
C GLU A 111 -10.16 -9.58 -23.87
N PRO A 112 -10.37 -10.91 -24.02
CA PRO A 112 -11.70 -11.44 -24.26
C PRO A 112 -12.59 -11.21 -23.03
N GLU A 113 -13.83 -10.76 -23.27
CA GLU A 113 -14.78 -10.48 -22.18
C GLU A 113 -15.04 -11.72 -21.30
N ASP A 114 -14.96 -12.92 -21.87
CA ASP A 114 -15.17 -14.20 -21.20
C ASP A 114 -13.92 -14.77 -20.51
N ASP A 115 -12.73 -14.20 -20.73
CA ASP A 115 -11.51 -14.61 -20.06
C ASP A 115 -11.38 -13.93 -18.69
N VAL A 116 -12.20 -14.39 -17.75
CA VAL A 116 -12.24 -13.88 -16.38
C VAL A 116 -11.65 -14.92 -15.42
N LYS A 117 -10.67 -14.51 -14.63
CA LYS A 117 -10.09 -15.35 -13.57
C LYS A 117 -10.28 -14.70 -12.22
N VAL A 118 -10.76 -15.49 -11.25
CA VAL A 118 -10.89 -15.05 -9.87
C VAL A 118 -10.01 -15.92 -8.99
N TYR A 119 -9.05 -15.29 -8.32
CA TYR A 119 -8.23 -15.92 -7.29
C TYR A 119 -8.75 -15.49 -5.93
N THR A 120 -9.18 -16.46 -5.12
CA THR A 120 -9.37 -16.22 -3.68
C THR A 120 -8.01 -16.06 -3.00
N TYR A 121 -7.97 -15.49 -1.78
CA TYR A 121 -6.73 -15.41 -1.01
C TYR A 121 -6.03 -16.77 -0.86
N GLN A 122 -6.79 -17.85 -0.62
CA GLN A 122 -6.23 -19.20 -0.53
C GLN A 122 -5.61 -19.69 -1.85
N MET A 123 -6.29 -19.45 -2.97
CA MET A 123 -5.79 -19.83 -4.30
C MET A 123 -4.52 -19.05 -4.64
N LEU A 124 -4.54 -17.74 -4.40
CA LEU A 124 -3.40 -16.87 -4.68
C LEU A 124 -2.19 -17.22 -3.82
N HIS A 125 -2.39 -17.48 -2.51
CA HIS A 125 -1.34 -17.95 -1.60
C HIS A 125 -0.69 -19.25 -2.10
N SER A 126 -1.50 -20.19 -2.58
CA SER A 126 -1.01 -21.46 -3.10
C SER A 126 -0.12 -21.26 -4.33
N GLU A 127 -0.54 -20.42 -5.28
CA GLU A 127 0.25 -20.14 -6.49
C GLU A 127 1.53 -19.36 -6.19
N VAL A 128 1.48 -18.40 -5.26
CA VAL A 128 2.66 -17.65 -4.78
C VAL A 128 3.66 -18.60 -4.12
N CYS A 129 3.21 -19.47 -3.23
CA CYS A 129 4.08 -20.47 -2.61
C CYS A 129 4.70 -21.44 -3.63
N ARG A 130 3.98 -21.81 -4.69
CA ARG A 130 4.52 -22.63 -5.79
C ARG A 130 5.60 -21.87 -6.56
N CYS A 131 5.35 -20.62 -6.92
CA CYS A 131 6.34 -19.77 -7.60
C CYS A 131 7.60 -19.56 -6.76
N ALA A 132 7.43 -19.19 -5.48
CA ALA A 132 8.53 -18.99 -4.54
C ALA A 132 9.41 -20.24 -4.38
N ASN A 133 8.80 -21.44 -4.29
CA ASN A 133 9.55 -22.69 -4.22
C ASN A 133 10.31 -23.01 -5.51
N LEU A 134 9.75 -22.67 -6.67
CA LEU A 134 10.46 -22.78 -7.95
C LEU A 134 11.68 -21.84 -7.98
N LEU A 135 11.52 -20.57 -7.60
CA LEU A 135 12.63 -19.60 -7.56
C LEU A 135 13.74 -20.06 -6.60
N LYS A 136 13.38 -20.58 -5.42
CA LYS A 136 14.34 -21.17 -4.48
C LYS A 136 15.09 -22.37 -5.09
N LYS A 137 14.40 -23.23 -5.85
CA LYS A 137 15.03 -24.35 -6.56
C LYS A 137 16.01 -23.88 -7.65
N LEU A 138 15.74 -22.73 -8.26
CA LEU A 138 16.65 -22.07 -9.21
C LEU A 138 17.83 -21.34 -8.55
N GLY A 139 17.90 -21.34 -7.21
CA GLY A 139 19.00 -20.75 -6.46
C GLY A 139 18.79 -19.31 -6.02
N VAL A 140 17.59 -18.74 -6.21
CA VAL A 140 17.28 -17.36 -5.78
C VAL A 140 17.24 -17.27 -4.26
N GLY A 141 18.02 -16.35 -3.70
CA GLY A 141 18.14 -16.06 -2.28
C GLY A 141 17.77 -14.62 -1.91
N ARG A 142 17.88 -14.32 -0.61
CA ARG A 142 17.61 -12.98 -0.08
C ARG A 142 18.65 -11.98 -0.61
N GLY A 143 18.17 -10.91 -1.24
CA GLY A 143 19.02 -9.85 -1.82
C GLY A 143 19.30 -10.04 -3.31
N ASP A 144 18.93 -11.17 -3.88
CA ASP A 144 19.00 -11.37 -5.33
C ASP A 144 17.92 -10.55 -6.04
N ARG A 145 18.20 -10.22 -7.30
CA ARG A 145 17.32 -9.44 -8.15
C ARG A 145 16.70 -10.35 -9.19
N VAL A 146 15.37 -10.35 -9.28
CA VAL A 146 14.61 -11.09 -10.29
C VAL A 146 13.92 -10.08 -11.20
N ALA A 147 14.17 -10.18 -12.51
CA ALA A 147 13.50 -9.35 -13.50
C ALA A 147 12.19 -10.03 -13.94
N LEU A 148 11.08 -9.29 -13.90
CA LEU A 148 9.77 -9.75 -14.37
C LEU A 148 9.46 -9.04 -15.68
N TYR A 149 9.28 -9.82 -16.75
CA TYR A 149 8.83 -9.32 -18.05
C TYR A 149 7.50 -10.00 -18.41
N LEU A 150 6.44 -9.54 -17.77
CA LEU A 150 5.08 -10.08 -17.89
C LEU A 150 4.10 -8.95 -18.19
N PRO A 151 3.04 -9.20 -18.98
CA PRO A 151 1.94 -8.26 -19.15
C PRO A 151 1.08 -8.17 -17.87
N MET A 152 -0.03 -7.44 -17.93
CA MET A 152 -1.01 -7.32 -16.83
C MET A 152 -1.85 -8.61 -16.67
N ILE A 153 -1.18 -9.71 -16.31
CA ILE A 153 -1.79 -11.02 -16.03
C ILE A 153 -1.62 -11.38 -14.54
N PRO A 154 -2.44 -12.29 -13.97
CA PRO A 154 -2.37 -12.66 -12.55
C PRO A 154 -0.99 -13.15 -12.11
N GLU A 155 -0.26 -13.81 -13.01
CA GLU A 155 1.08 -14.33 -12.79
C GLU A 155 2.10 -13.24 -12.44
N LEU A 156 1.86 -11.98 -12.85
CA LEU A 156 2.70 -10.84 -12.47
C LEU A 156 2.64 -10.60 -10.95
N ALA A 157 1.45 -10.61 -10.36
CA ALA A 157 1.28 -10.49 -8.92
C ALA A 157 1.82 -11.74 -8.19
N ILE A 158 1.60 -12.93 -8.76
CA ILE A 158 2.10 -14.20 -8.20
C ILE A 158 3.64 -14.22 -8.16
N ALA A 159 4.31 -13.71 -9.18
CA ALA A 159 5.77 -13.73 -9.26
C ALA A 159 6.44 -12.62 -8.42
N MET A 160 5.69 -11.57 -8.06
CA MET A 160 6.19 -10.45 -7.25
C MET A 160 6.09 -10.73 -5.74
N LEU A 161 5.11 -11.53 -5.32
CA LEU A 161 4.83 -11.89 -3.93
C LEU A 161 5.55 -13.18 -3.51
#